data_AF-V4AMQ1-F1
#
_entry.id   AF-V4AMQ1-F1
#
_cell.length_a   1.000
_cell.length_b   1.000
_cell.length_c   1.000
_cell.angle_alpha   90.00
_cell.angle_beta   90.00
_cell.angle_gamma   90.00
#
_symmetry.space_group_name_H-M   'P 1'
#
loop_
_entity.id
_entity.type
_entity.pdbx_description
1 polymer ?
#
loop_
_entity_poly.entity_id
_entity_poly.type
_entity_poly.pdbx_seq_one_letter_code
_entity_poly.pdbx_strand_id
1 'polypeptide(L)'
;MDPDWVPSSKRKSGESSDEYSDDNTENHNVVINPVPDLDQTIHPIKESGAKPGKVKTRNPRRTNAKVLSAKEFLNELPKLQSHYCRASSKKSYLEPIFTNFAELYRVYKDYCCQKAQPILGKKAFKSIIVDLNLSLFYPIKDQCDICYKFRTDNITEAEYNAHECKTSARDEKCQDKLLAESNHTIKVVTLNLQLLLL
;
A
#
# COMPACT_ATOMS: atom_id res chain seq x y z
N MET A 1 46.01 -11.83 30.22
CA MET A 1 44.85 -11.09 29.70
C MET A 1 44.23 -12.00 28.65
N ASP A 2 43.39 -12.90 29.16
CA ASP A 2 42.57 -13.89 28.45
C ASP A 2 41.55 -13.23 27.49
N PRO A 3 40.77 -13.99 26.69
CA PRO A 3 41.20 -15.09 25.83
C PRO A 3 40.44 -15.15 24.49
N ASP A 4 40.85 -16.13 23.69
CA ASP A 4 40.23 -16.74 22.52
C ASP A 4 38.69 -16.74 22.44
N TRP A 5 38.16 -16.32 21.29
CA TRP A 5 36.77 -16.51 20.89
C TRP A 5 36.65 -17.73 19.95
N VAL A 6 36.02 -18.79 20.46
CA VAL A 6 35.67 -20.02 19.73
C VAL A 6 34.24 -19.92 19.20
N PRO A 7 33.93 -20.29 17.93
CA PRO A 7 32.55 -20.41 17.47
C PRO A 7 31.99 -21.80 17.79
N SER A 8 31.01 -21.88 18.70
CA SER A 8 30.27 -23.11 18.98
C SER A 8 28.83 -23.06 18.45
N SER A 9 28.65 -23.83 17.38
CA SER A 9 27.60 -24.83 17.11
C SER A 9 26.12 -24.64 17.48
N LYS A 10 25.29 -24.95 16.46
CA LYS A 10 24.00 -25.69 16.46
C LYS A 10 22.79 -25.10 17.18
N ARG A 11 21.77 -24.76 16.38
CA ARG A 11 20.39 -25.24 16.57
C ARG A 11 19.76 -25.66 15.23
N LYS A 12 19.45 -26.96 15.12
CA LYS A 12 18.34 -27.54 14.33
C LYS A 12 17.02 -26.94 14.91
N SER A 13 15.88 -26.81 14.25
CA SER A 13 15.14 -27.63 13.30
C SER A 13 13.84 -26.87 12.94
N GLY A 14 13.23 -27.14 11.79
CA GLY A 14 11.80 -26.87 11.59
C GLY A 14 11.41 -26.56 10.15
N GLU A 15 11.22 -27.61 9.36
CA GLU A 15 10.43 -27.60 8.13
C GLU A 15 9.03 -27.01 8.37
N SER A 16 8.57 -26.20 7.41
CA SER A 16 7.15 -26.04 7.08
C SER A 16 7.08 -25.46 5.67
N SER A 17 6.88 -26.35 4.72
CA SER A 17 6.51 -26.06 3.34
C SER A 17 5.14 -25.39 3.30
N ASP A 18 5.01 -24.29 2.57
CA ASP A 18 3.74 -23.87 1.97
C ASP A 18 4.07 -23.17 0.65
N GLU A 19 3.96 -23.95 -0.42
CA GLU A 19 3.92 -23.51 -1.81
C GLU A 19 2.62 -22.71 -2.02
N TYR A 20 2.72 -21.49 -2.54
CA TYR A 20 1.57 -20.76 -3.05
C TYR A 20 1.83 -20.40 -4.51
N SER A 21 1.36 -21.28 -5.40
CA SER A 21 1.33 -21.11 -6.85
C SER A 21 -0.01 -20.47 -7.25
N ASP A 22 0.05 -19.26 -7.79
CA ASP A 22 -1.03 -18.67 -8.58
C ASP A 22 -0.52 -18.56 -10.03
N ASP A 23 -1.12 -19.35 -10.93
CA ASP A 23 -1.28 -18.88 -12.30
C ASP A 23 -2.57 -19.43 -12.94
N ASN A 24 -3.14 -18.55 -13.76
CA ASN A 24 -4.38 -18.61 -14.53
C ASN A 24 -4.41 -19.83 -15.49
N THR A 25 -5.51 -20.34 -16.04
CA THR A 25 -6.47 -19.64 -16.92
C THR A 25 -7.54 -20.65 -17.42
N GLU A 26 -8.64 -20.09 -17.92
CA GLU A 26 -9.45 -20.55 -19.07
C GLU A 26 -10.84 -21.21 -18.87
N ASN A 27 -11.79 -20.52 -19.49
CA ASN A 27 -13.19 -20.81 -19.79
C ASN A 27 -13.41 -22.18 -20.46
N HIS A 28 -14.50 -22.89 -20.11
CA HIS A 28 -15.48 -23.34 -21.09
C HIS A 28 -16.79 -23.88 -20.48
N ASN A 29 -17.90 -23.43 -21.08
CA ASN A 29 -19.22 -24.04 -21.21
C ASN A 29 -20.01 -24.49 -19.97
N VAL A 30 -20.95 -23.63 -19.56
CA VAL A 30 -22.09 -23.99 -18.70
C VAL A 30 -23.10 -24.79 -19.52
N VAL A 31 -23.11 -26.11 -19.33
CA VAL A 31 -24.24 -26.98 -19.71
C VAL A 31 -25.29 -26.87 -18.61
N ILE A 32 -26.47 -26.37 -18.96
CA ILE A 32 -27.63 -26.35 -18.07
C ILE A 32 -28.19 -27.78 -18.03
N ASN A 33 -28.10 -28.43 -16.87
CA ASN A 33 -28.86 -29.65 -16.58
C ASN A 33 -30.08 -29.30 -15.70
N PRO A 34 -31.27 -29.82 -16.01
CA PRO A 34 -32.51 -29.48 -15.32
C PRO A 34 -32.57 -30.07 -13.90
N VAL A 35 -33.19 -29.31 -13.01
CA VAL A 35 -33.43 -29.63 -11.59
C VAL A 35 -34.49 -30.74 -11.49
N PRO A 36 -34.20 -31.88 -10.82
CA PRO A 36 -35.24 -32.82 -10.42
C PRO A 36 -35.94 -32.35 -9.14
N ASP A 37 -37.27 -32.34 -9.24
CA ASP A 37 -38.24 -32.05 -8.18
C ASP A 37 -38.15 -33.11 -7.08
N LEU A 38 -37.88 -32.71 -5.83
CA LEU A 38 -37.90 -33.62 -4.68
C LEU A 38 -38.64 -33.00 -3.49
N ASP A 39 -39.89 -33.42 -3.43
CA ASP A 39 -40.86 -33.55 -2.36
C ASP A 39 -40.45 -33.10 -0.93
N GLN A 40 -41.31 -32.24 -0.38
CA GLN A 40 -41.21 -31.65 0.95
C GLN A 40 -41.77 -32.63 1.99
N THR A 41 -40.87 -33.32 2.71
CA THR A 41 -41.22 -33.86 4.03
C THR A 41 -40.52 -33.03 5.11
N ILE A 42 -41.24 -32.03 5.64
CA ILE A 42 -40.80 -31.18 6.75
C ILE A 42 -40.88 -31.99 8.05
N HIS A 43 -39.73 -32.30 8.65
CA HIS A 43 -39.65 -32.73 10.05
C HIS A 43 -39.51 -31.49 10.97
N PRO A 44 -40.19 -31.43 12.13
CA PRO A 44 -40.18 -30.24 12.99
C PRO A 44 -38.82 -30.04 13.67
N ILE A 45 -38.18 -28.90 13.36
CA ILE A 45 -36.98 -28.40 14.04
C ILE A 45 -37.43 -27.82 15.39
N LYS A 46 -36.87 -28.36 16.49
CA LYS A 46 -37.08 -27.83 17.84
C LYS A 46 -36.47 -26.44 17.96
N GLU A 47 -37.30 -25.45 18.27
CA GLU A 47 -36.88 -24.07 18.52
C GLU A 47 -36.03 -23.98 19.80
N SER A 48 -34.72 -23.84 19.67
CA SER A 48 -33.86 -23.30 20.73
C SER A 48 -33.85 -21.78 20.62
N GLY A 49 -34.54 -21.11 21.53
CA GLY A 49 -34.65 -19.65 21.58
C GLY A 49 -33.31 -18.94 21.78
N ALA A 50 -32.66 -18.57 20.69
CA ALA A 50 -31.59 -17.58 20.68
C ALA A 50 -32.22 -16.17 20.62
N LYS A 51 -32.14 -15.42 21.72
CA LYS A 51 -32.59 -14.02 21.76
C LYS A 51 -31.77 -13.19 20.77
N PRO A 52 -32.38 -12.36 19.91
CA PRO A 52 -31.64 -11.51 18.99
C PRO A 52 -30.82 -10.49 19.79
N GLY A 53 -29.50 -10.54 19.64
CA GLY A 53 -28.61 -9.54 20.22
C GLY A 53 -28.96 -8.16 19.69
N LYS A 54 -29.25 -7.20 20.58
CA LYS A 54 -29.52 -5.81 20.20
C LYS A 54 -28.31 -5.24 19.46
N VAL A 55 -28.45 -5.00 18.16
CA VAL A 55 -27.49 -4.22 17.38
C VAL A 55 -27.47 -2.81 17.96
N LYS A 56 -26.39 -2.44 18.65
CA LYS A 56 -26.20 -1.08 19.16
C LYS A 56 -26.03 -0.14 17.97
N THR A 57 -27.09 0.56 17.59
CA THR A 57 -27.04 1.61 16.57
C THR A 57 -26.08 2.71 17.04
N ARG A 58 -25.08 3.03 16.21
CA ARG A 58 -24.11 4.09 16.52
C ARG A 58 -24.79 5.45 16.37
N ASN A 59 -24.68 6.31 17.39
CA ASN A 59 -25.17 7.68 17.30
C ASN A 59 -24.36 8.45 16.22
N PRO A 60 -24.99 8.92 15.13
CA PRO A 60 -24.29 9.59 14.03
C PRO A 60 -23.65 10.91 14.47
N ARG A 61 -24.27 11.67 15.40
CA ARG A 61 -23.72 12.95 15.87
C ARG A 61 -22.37 12.78 16.58
N ARG A 62 -22.26 11.78 17.46
CA ARG A 62 -21.02 11.45 18.17
C ARG A 62 -19.93 10.95 17.21
N THR A 63 -20.33 10.28 16.14
CA THR A 63 -19.40 9.80 15.10
C THR A 63 -18.86 10.97 14.29
N ASN A 64 -19.71 11.94 13.93
CA ASN A 64 -19.30 13.16 13.23
C ASN A 64 -18.30 14.01 14.03
N ALA A 65 -18.52 14.23 15.33
CA ALA A 65 -17.59 15.01 16.16
C ALA A 65 -16.17 14.42 16.18
N LYS A 66 -16.05 13.09 16.26
CA LYS A 66 -14.74 12.39 16.19
C LYS A 66 -14.05 12.57 14.84
N VAL A 67 -14.83 12.48 13.76
CA VAL A 67 -14.32 12.63 12.39
C VAL A 67 -13.84 14.06 12.17
N LEU A 68 -14.57 15.06 12.67
CA LEU A 68 -14.19 16.47 12.58
C LEU A 68 -12.87 16.74 13.30
N SER A 69 -12.72 16.30 14.55
CA SER A 69 -11.48 16.46 15.32
C SER A 69 -10.27 15.80 14.63
N ALA A 70 -10.47 14.63 14.01
CA ALA A 70 -9.41 13.98 13.24
C ALA A 70 -9.02 14.76 11.98
N LYS A 71 -10.00 15.36 11.27
CA LYS A 71 -9.73 16.20 10.10
C LYS A 71 -9.02 17.50 10.48
N GLU A 72 -9.41 18.13 11.58
CA GLU A 72 -8.74 19.32 12.13
C GLU A 72 -7.27 19.03 12.42
N PHE A 73 -6.98 17.96 13.17
CA PHE A 73 -5.61 17.52 13.44
C PHE A 73 -4.80 17.33 12.16
N LEU A 74 -5.34 16.60 11.17
CA LEU A 74 -4.63 16.34 9.92
C LEU A 74 -4.41 17.59 9.05
N ASN A 75 -5.27 18.61 9.20
CA ASN A 75 -5.13 19.89 8.50
C ASN A 75 -4.14 20.84 9.18
N GLU A 76 -3.96 20.75 10.50
CA GLU A 76 -2.96 21.50 11.25
C GLU A 76 -1.52 21.01 10.97
N LEU A 77 -1.36 19.76 10.51
CA LEU A 77 -0.04 19.21 10.19
C LEU A 77 0.58 19.87 8.95
N PRO A 78 1.90 20.13 8.96
CA PRO A 78 2.60 20.68 7.81
C PRO A 78 2.58 19.69 6.64
N LYS A 79 2.25 20.21 5.46
CA LYS A 79 2.18 19.47 4.21
C LYS A 79 3.44 19.75 3.39
N LEU A 80 3.95 18.69 2.77
CA LEU A 80 5.06 18.78 1.86
C LEU A 80 4.66 19.59 0.62
N GLN A 81 5.56 20.46 0.18
CA GLN A 81 5.35 21.28 -1.01
C GLN A 81 5.20 20.43 -2.27
N SER A 82 4.38 20.90 -3.21
CA SER A 82 4.01 20.14 -4.41
C SER A 82 5.19 19.78 -5.31
N HIS A 83 6.28 20.57 -5.32
CA HIS A 83 7.46 20.29 -6.13
C HIS A 83 8.24 19.04 -5.67
N TYR A 84 8.09 18.66 -4.40
CA TYR A 84 8.63 17.39 -3.87
C TYR A 84 7.72 16.20 -4.18
N CYS A 85 6.47 16.44 -4.56
CA CYS A 85 5.54 15.40 -4.97
C CYS A 85 5.83 14.95 -6.42
N ARG A 86 5.43 13.72 -6.76
CA ARG A 86 5.45 13.26 -8.15
C ARG A 86 4.44 14.07 -8.95
N ALA A 87 4.84 14.60 -10.11
CA ALA A 87 3.96 15.39 -10.97
C ALA A 87 2.69 14.64 -11.39
N SER A 88 2.78 13.32 -11.56
CA SER A 88 1.64 12.46 -11.88
C SER A 88 0.74 12.12 -10.69
N SER A 89 1.14 12.45 -9.46
CA SER A 89 0.40 12.10 -8.25
C SER A 89 -0.46 13.26 -7.77
N LYS A 90 -1.76 13.01 -7.58
CA LYS A 90 -2.68 13.95 -6.92
C LYS A 90 -2.61 13.90 -5.39
N LYS A 91 -1.71 13.05 -4.84
CA LYS A 91 -1.61 12.76 -3.41
C LYS A 91 -0.87 13.88 -2.70
N SER A 92 -1.43 14.32 -1.57
CA SER A 92 -0.76 15.26 -0.67
C SER A 92 0.06 14.48 0.34
N TYR A 93 1.29 14.92 0.60
CA TYR A 93 2.18 14.26 1.55
C TYR A 93 2.34 15.12 2.81
N LEU A 94 2.34 14.48 3.97
CA LEU A 94 2.79 15.10 5.20
C LEU A 94 4.31 15.25 5.15
N GLU A 95 4.84 16.30 5.78
CA GLU A 95 6.29 16.39 5.99
C GLU A 95 6.83 15.15 6.70
N PRO A 96 8.10 14.77 6.47
CA PRO A 96 8.70 13.55 7.00
C PRO A 96 9.03 13.66 8.50
N ILE A 97 8.09 14.15 9.30
CA ILE A 97 8.14 14.21 10.76
C ILE A 97 7.79 12.84 11.36
N PHE A 98 6.93 12.08 10.69
CA PHE A 98 6.50 10.76 11.14
C PHE A 98 7.11 9.67 10.28
N THR A 99 7.73 8.69 10.94
CA THR A 99 8.35 7.54 10.27
C THR A 99 7.33 6.52 9.78
N ASN A 100 6.20 6.40 10.47
CA ASN A 100 5.17 5.42 10.17
C ASN A 100 3.79 5.85 10.70
N PHE A 101 2.75 5.14 10.27
CA PHE A 101 1.37 5.43 10.66
C PHE A 101 1.11 5.26 12.16
N ALA A 102 1.80 4.33 12.84
CA ALA A 102 1.58 4.09 14.25
C ALA A 102 2.04 5.30 15.10
N GLU A 103 3.15 5.92 14.70
CA GLU A 103 3.66 7.16 15.29
C GLU A 103 2.69 8.34 15.08
N LEU A 104 2.23 8.54 13.84
CA LEU A 104 1.22 9.56 13.53
C LEU A 104 -0.04 9.39 14.39
N TYR A 105 -0.52 8.15 14.54
CA TYR A 105 -1.69 7.86 15.37
C TYR A 105 -1.43 8.06 16.87
N ARG A 106 -0.20 7.86 17.36
CA ARG A 106 0.17 8.17 18.74
C ARG A 106 0.02 9.66 19.00
N VAL A 107 0.61 10.49 18.15
CA VAL A 107 0.54 11.96 18.27
C VAL A 107 -0.89 12.46 18.17
N TYR A 108 -1.71 11.88 17.27
CA TYR A 108 -3.14 12.18 17.20
C TYR A 108 -3.88 11.90 18.52
N LYS A 109 -3.60 10.77 19.18
CA LYS A 109 -4.21 10.46 20.48
C LYS A 109 -3.80 11.47 21.54
N ASP A 110 -2.53 11.83 21.59
CA ASP A 110 -2.00 12.78 22.55
C ASP A 110 -2.63 14.17 22.34
N TYR A 111 -2.77 14.60 21.09
CA TYR A 111 -3.51 15.80 20.69
C TYR A 111 -4.97 15.78 21.17
N CYS A 112 -5.69 14.68 20.95
CA CYS A 112 -7.07 14.55 21.43
C CYS A 112 -7.17 14.56 22.95
N CYS A 113 -6.23 13.93 23.67
CA CYS A 113 -6.18 13.97 25.12
C CYS A 113 -5.97 15.40 25.64
N GLN A 114 -5.05 16.15 25.04
CA GLN A 114 -4.76 17.54 25.43
C GLN A 114 -5.94 18.49 25.16
N LYS A 115 -6.64 18.33 24.02
CA LYS A 115 -7.82 19.14 23.67
C LYS A 115 -9.15 18.61 24.22
N ALA A 116 -9.12 17.57 25.08
CA ALA A 116 -10.30 16.87 25.60
C ALA A 116 -11.31 16.44 24.51
N GLN A 117 -10.79 16.05 23.34
CA GLN A 117 -11.58 15.66 22.17
C GLN A 117 -11.81 14.15 22.11
N PRO A 118 -12.92 13.69 21.49
CA PRO A 118 -13.21 12.28 21.42
C PRO A 118 -12.31 11.55 20.41
N ILE A 119 -11.62 10.50 20.86
CA ILE A 119 -10.66 9.75 20.04
C ILE A 119 -11.37 8.81 19.05
N LEU A 120 -10.86 8.79 17.82
CA LEU A 120 -11.23 7.86 16.77
C LEU A 120 -10.36 6.60 16.78
N GLY A 121 -10.94 5.44 16.47
CA GLY A 121 -10.19 4.19 16.36
C GLY A 121 -9.25 4.18 15.14
N LYS A 122 -8.13 3.45 15.24
CA LYS A 122 -7.08 3.35 14.19
C LYS A 122 -7.61 3.15 12.77
N LYS A 123 -8.53 2.19 12.57
CA LYS A 123 -9.08 1.86 11.24
C LYS A 123 -9.84 3.04 10.62
N ALA A 124 -10.70 3.69 11.41
CA ALA A 124 -11.47 4.84 10.94
C ALA A 124 -10.56 6.06 10.71
N PHE A 125 -9.54 6.26 11.54
CA PHE A 125 -8.55 7.32 11.31
C PHE A 125 -7.77 7.10 10.01
N LYS A 126 -7.36 5.85 9.72
CA LYS A 126 -6.72 5.49 8.45
C LYS A 126 -7.63 5.77 7.24
N SER A 127 -8.93 5.51 7.37
CA SER A 127 -9.91 5.86 6.33
C SER A 127 -9.92 7.36 6.04
N ILE A 128 -9.95 8.20 7.08
CA ILE A 128 -9.95 9.66 6.91
C ILE A 128 -8.69 10.15 6.17
N ILE A 129 -7.51 9.58 6.48
CA ILE A 129 -6.28 9.92 5.75
C ILE A 129 -6.41 9.62 4.26
N VAL A 130 -6.97 8.45 3.92
CA VAL A 130 -7.20 8.05 2.52
C VAL A 130 -8.23 8.98 1.86
N ASP A 131 -9.32 9.31 2.56
CA ASP A 131 -10.37 10.21 2.06
C ASP A 131 -9.84 11.63 1.78
N LEU A 132 -8.86 12.10 2.57
CA LEU A 132 -8.16 13.37 2.36
C LEU A 132 -7.03 13.27 1.31
N ASN A 133 -6.83 12.10 0.70
CA ASN A 133 -5.73 11.79 -0.20
C ASN A 133 -4.36 12.16 0.39
N LEU A 134 -4.20 11.95 1.70
CA LEU A 134 -2.99 12.21 2.45
C LEU A 134 -2.14 10.94 2.57
N SER A 135 -0.82 11.12 2.63
CA SER A 135 0.13 10.03 2.88
C SER A 135 1.35 10.52 3.62
N LEU A 136 2.01 9.62 4.34
CA LEU A 136 3.35 9.88 4.83
C LEU A 136 4.32 9.91 3.65
N PHE A 137 5.24 10.88 3.67
CA PHE A 137 6.32 10.98 2.70
C PHE A 137 7.40 9.94 3.02
N TYR A 138 7.76 9.14 2.03
CA TYR A 138 8.91 8.26 2.10
C TYR A 138 9.87 8.65 0.98
N PRO A 139 11.11 9.03 1.28
CA PRO A 139 12.12 9.27 0.26
C PRO A 139 12.24 8.06 -0.66
N ILE A 140 12.28 8.31 -1.96
CA ILE A 140 12.43 7.25 -2.95
C ILE A 140 13.88 6.78 -2.88
N LYS A 141 14.06 5.52 -2.48
CA LYS A 141 15.28 4.77 -2.76
C LYS A 141 15.34 4.65 -4.28
N ASP A 142 16.44 5.07 -4.93
CA ASP A 142 16.66 5.08 -6.39
C ASP A 142 16.28 6.37 -7.15
N GLN A 143 16.13 7.51 -6.47
CA GLN A 143 16.08 8.78 -7.19
C GLN A 143 17.46 9.07 -7.83
N CYS A 144 17.48 9.37 -9.13
CA CYS A 144 18.73 9.75 -9.78
C CYS A 144 19.18 11.14 -9.30
N ASP A 145 20.38 11.21 -8.73
CA ASP A 145 20.94 12.45 -8.19
C ASP A 145 21.04 13.56 -9.25
N ILE A 146 21.36 13.22 -10.49
CA ILE A 146 21.48 14.20 -11.59
C ILE A 146 20.12 14.79 -11.94
N CYS A 147 19.09 13.95 -12.14
CA CYS A 147 17.72 14.42 -12.38
C CYS A 147 17.19 15.26 -11.21
N TYR A 148 17.52 14.86 -9.97
CA TYR A 148 17.11 15.61 -8.78
C TYR A 148 17.77 16.99 -8.75
N LYS A 149 19.09 17.05 -8.95
CA LYS A 149 19.85 18.31 -8.98
C LYS A 149 19.34 19.26 -10.05
N PHE A 150 19.06 18.78 -11.26
CA PHE A 150 18.51 19.61 -12.34
C PHE A 150 17.16 20.21 -11.96
N ARG A 151 16.27 19.39 -11.38
CA ARG A 151 14.94 19.85 -10.92
C ARG A 151 15.01 20.90 -9.82
N THR A 152 16.09 20.92 -9.05
CA THR A 152 16.34 21.88 -7.97
C THR A 152 17.23 23.04 -8.41
N ASP A 153 17.42 23.25 -9.73
CA ASP A 153 18.25 24.29 -10.34
C ASP A 153 19.72 24.29 -9.84
N ASN A 154 20.25 23.10 -9.50
CA ASN A 154 21.61 22.93 -8.98
C ASN A 154 22.64 22.50 -10.03
N ILE A 155 22.23 22.20 -11.27
CA ILE A 155 23.13 21.88 -12.40
C ILE A 155 22.65 22.52 -13.69
N THR A 156 23.56 22.67 -14.65
CA THR A 156 23.26 23.28 -15.95
C THR A 156 22.52 22.34 -16.90
N GLU A 157 21.81 22.91 -17.87
CA GLU A 157 21.08 22.15 -18.90
C GLU A 157 22.03 21.29 -19.77
N ALA A 158 23.28 21.73 -19.98
CA ALA A 158 24.30 20.94 -20.67
C ALA A 158 24.68 19.67 -19.89
N GLU A 159 24.84 19.76 -18.57
CA GLU A 159 25.14 18.62 -17.70
C GLU A 159 23.94 17.66 -17.59
N TYR A 160 22.72 18.18 -17.64
CA TYR A 160 21.50 17.37 -17.69
C TYR A 160 21.33 16.67 -19.05
N ASN A 161 21.60 17.34 -20.17
CA ASN A 161 21.49 16.74 -21.50
C ASN A 161 22.49 15.59 -21.72
N ALA A 162 23.67 15.65 -21.10
CA ALA A 162 24.60 14.52 -21.09
C ALA A 162 24.06 13.30 -20.31
N HIS A 163 23.09 13.50 -19.42
CA HIS A 163 22.43 12.46 -18.63
C HIS A 163 21.24 11.79 -19.36
N GLU A 164 20.72 12.39 -20.43
CA GLU A 164 19.58 11.91 -21.23
C GLU A 164 19.76 10.49 -21.81
N CYS A 165 20.93 9.85 -21.70
CA CYS A 165 21.11 8.45 -22.12
C CYS A 165 20.06 7.47 -21.54
N LYS A 166 19.40 7.81 -20.42
CA LYS A 166 18.33 6.98 -19.82
C LYS A 166 16.94 7.15 -20.46
N THR A 167 16.62 8.28 -21.09
CA THR A 167 15.34 8.43 -21.83
C THR A 167 15.39 7.56 -23.07
N SER A 168 16.49 7.59 -23.82
CA SER A 168 16.71 6.74 -24.99
C SER A 168 16.56 5.24 -24.69
N ALA A 169 17.18 4.74 -23.62
CA ALA A 169 17.05 3.32 -23.25
C ALA A 169 15.61 2.91 -22.85
N ARG A 170 14.81 3.86 -22.32
CA ARG A 170 13.39 3.61 -22.01
C ARG A 170 12.54 3.60 -23.27
N ASP A 171 12.85 4.48 -24.21
CA ASP A 171 12.14 4.59 -25.49
C ASP A 171 12.42 3.36 -26.36
N GLU A 172 13.67 2.91 -26.45
CA GLU A 172 14.06 1.66 -27.12
C GLU A 172 13.32 0.47 -26.51
N LYS A 173 13.33 0.34 -25.18
CA LYS A 173 12.55 -0.69 -24.48
C LYS A 173 11.05 -0.62 -24.78
N CYS A 174 10.49 0.59 -24.92
CA CYS A 174 9.08 0.77 -25.26
C CYS A 174 8.82 0.29 -26.70
N GLN A 175 9.69 0.65 -27.64
CA GLN A 175 9.61 0.20 -29.03
C GLN A 175 9.72 -1.33 -29.12
N ASP A 176 10.68 -1.93 -28.43
CA ASP A 176 10.84 -3.39 -28.40
C ASP A 176 9.57 -4.10 -27.93
N LYS A 177 8.89 -3.56 -26.90
CA LYS A 177 7.61 -4.09 -26.43
C LYS A 177 6.51 -3.99 -27.50
N LEU A 178 6.38 -2.84 -28.14
CA LEU A 178 5.39 -2.64 -29.22
C LEU A 178 5.67 -3.56 -30.42
N LEU A 179 6.94 -3.80 -30.74
CA LEU A 179 7.35 -4.74 -31.77
C LEU A 179 7.02 -6.19 -31.40
N ALA A 180 7.23 -6.59 -30.14
CA ALA A 180 6.87 -7.92 -29.67
C ALA A 180 5.34 -8.15 -29.61
N GLU A 181 4.55 -7.09 -29.39
CA GLU A 181 3.09 -7.16 -29.44
C GLU A 181 2.55 -7.39 -30.86
N SER A 182 3.19 -6.75 -31.86
CA SER A 182 2.79 -6.84 -33.27
C SER A 182 3.43 -8.00 -34.04
N ASN A 183 4.57 -8.52 -33.57
CA ASN A 183 5.32 -9.59 -34.23
C ASN A 183 5.62 -10.75 -33.28
N HIS A 184 4.96 -11.88 -33.51
CA HIS A 184 5.11 -13.09 -32.68
C HIS A 184 6.49 -13.76 -32.73
N THR A 185 7.35 -13.41 -33.70
CA THR A 185 8.73 -13.93 -33.78
C THR A 185 9.69 -13.21 -32.84
N ILE A 186 9.32 -12.03 -32.35
CA ILE A 186 10.11 -11.23 -31.43
C ILE A 186 9.63 -11.51 -30.00
N LYS A 187 10.57 -11.78 -29.10
CA LYS A 187 10.31 -11.95 -27.66
C LYS A 187 11.17 -10.97 -26.89
N VAL A 188 10.55 -10.23 -25.98
CA VAL A 188 11.22 -9.25 -25.14
C VAL A 188 11.16 -9.73 -23.70
N VAL A 189 12.33 -9.91 -23.08
CA VAL A 189 12.47 -10.31 -21.69
C VAL A 189 13.00 -9.12 -20.91
N THR A 190 12.29 -8.73 -19.85
CA THR A 190 12.72 -7.64 -18.96
C THR A 190 12.92 -8.19 -17.57
N LEU A 191 14.13 -8.09 -17.04
CA LEU A 191 14.48 -8.60 -15.72
C LEU A 191 14.64 -7.43 -14.74
N ASN A 192 14.07 -7.59 -13.54
CA ASN A 192 14.35 -6.71 -12.41
C ASN A 192 15.46 -7.32 -11.56
N LEU A 193 16.71 -6.94 -11.83
CA LEU A 193 17.88 -7.48 -11.16
C LEU A 193 17.90 -7.16 -9.65
N GLN A 194 17.20 -6.12 -9.21
CA GLN A 194 17.15 -5.71 -7.80
C GLN A 194 16.31 -6.67 -6.94
N LEU A 195 15.39 -7.42 -7.56
CA LEU A 195 14.59 -8.44 -6.88
C LEU A 195 15.32 -9.81 -6.86
N LEU A 196 16.26 -10.03 -7.78
CA LEU A 196 16.94 -11.33 -7.95
C LEU A 196 18.10 -11.53 -6.97
N LEU A 197 18.61 -10.45 -6.38
CA LEU A 197 19.79 -10.44 -5.49
C LEU A 197 19.43 -10.31 -4.00
N LEU A 198 18.16 -10.46 -3.62
CA LEU A 198 17.65 -10.42 -2.25
C LEU A 198 16.94 -11.72 -1.90
#